data_AF-A0A1H3AI21-F1
#
_entry.id   AF-A0A1H3AI21-F1
#
_cell.length_a   1.000
_cell.length_b   1.000
_cell.length_c   1.000
_cell.angle_alpha   90.00
_cell.angle_beta   90.00
_cell.angle_gamma   90.00
#
_symmetry.space_group_name_H-M   'P 1'
#
loop_
_entity.id
_entity.type
_entity.pdbx_description
1 polymer ?
#
loop_
_entity_poly.entity_id
_entity_poly.type
_entity_poly.pdbx_seq_one_letter_code
_entity_poly.pdbx_strand_id
1 'polypeptide(L)' 'MFLAEKVATIAKFDPMDIMMLLFTIVIFIGWVRLLMARPKKNVFAIGFATVSLLVFAFANYVMIFKVWLQ' A
#
# COMPACT_ATOMS: atom_id res chain seq x y z
N MET A 1 -28.93 -15.02 0.92
CA MET A 1 -28.42 -14.20 2.03
C MET A 1 -27.63 -15.03 3.04
N PHE A 2 -28.19 -16.11 3.60
CA PHE A 2 -27.50 -16.98 4.58
C PHE A 2 -26.20 -17.68 4.09
N LEU A 3 -26.12 -18.03 2.81
CA LEU A 3 -24.91 -18.64 2.22
C LEU A 3 -23.84 -17.60 1.85
N ALA A 4 -24.24 -16.39 1.46
CA ALA A 4 -23.32 -15.30 1.16
C ALA A 4 -22.66 -14.75 2.44
N GLU A 5 -23.43 -14.72 3.53
CA GLU A 5 -22.94 -14.35 4.86
C GLU A 5 -21.90 -15.33 5.40
N LYS A 6 -22.06 -16.65 5.13
CA LYS A 6 -21.07 -17.67 5.52
C LYS A 6 -19.77 -17.63 4.72
N VAL A 7 -19.80 -17.21 3.46
CA VAL A 7 -18.60 -17.07 2.61
C VAL A 7 -17.78 -15.84 3.00
N ALA A 8 -18.43 -14.74 3.40
CA ALA A 8 -17.76 -13.55 3.92
C ALA A 8 -16.95 -13.82 5.20
N THR A 9 -17.36 -14.78 6.03
CA THR A 9 -16.65 -15.17 7.26
C THR A 9 -15.32 -15.91 7.05
N ILE A 10 -14.98 -16.34 5.82
CA ILE A 10 -13.81 -17.21 5.57
C ILE A 10 -12.67 -16.46 4.86
N ALA A 11 -12.94 -15.33 4.20
CA ALA A 11 -11.91 -14.55 3.54
C ALA A 11 -11.23 -13.60 4.53
N LYS A 12 -10.13 -14.03 5.15
CA LYS A 12 -9.17 -13.14 5.85
C LYS A 12 -8.53 -12.09 4.92
N PHE A 13 -8.75 -12.22 3.61
CA PHE A 13 -8.07 -11.49 2.56
C PHE A 13 -9.11 -10.80 1.69
N ASP A 14 -9.17 -9.47 1.74
CA ASP A 14 -10.10 -8.69 0.95
C ASP A 14 -9.43 -8.26 -0.38
N PRO A 15 -10.16 -8.23 -1.51
CA PRO A 15 -9.64 -7.66 -2.76
C PRO A 15 -9.05 -6.23 -2.61
N MET A 16 -9.58 -5.43 -1.69
CA MET A 16 -9.06 -4.09 -1.38
C MET A 16 -7.66 -4.11 -0.76
N ASP A 17 -7.32 -5.16 -0.01
CA ASP A 17 -6.00 -5.34 0.59
C ASP A 17 -4.92 -5.53 -0.50
N ILE A 18 -5.25 -6.28 -1.56
CA ILE A 18 -4.41 -6.43 -2.74
C ILE A 18 -4.17 -5.09 -3.41
N MET A 19 -5.20 -4.26 -3.54
CA MET A 19 -5.07 -2.94 -4.15
C MET A 19 -4.17 -2.03 -3.33
N MET A 20 -4.25 -2.09 -2.00
CA MET A 20 -3.38 -1.30 -1.12
C MET A 20 -1.89 -1.69 -1.26
N LEU A 21 -1.60 -3.00 -1.35
CA LEU A 21 -0.26 -3.49 -1.66
C LEU A 21 0.22 -2.99 -3.02
N LEU A 22 -0.60 -3.10 -4.06
CA LEU A 22 -0.26 -2.62 -5.40
C LEU A 22 0.02 -1.12 -5.44
N PHE A 23 -0.80 -0.29 -4.77
CA PHE A 23 -0.54 1.15 -4.68
C PHE A 23 0.80 1.46 -4.01
N THR A 24 1.15 0.71 -2.96
CA THR A 24 2.43 0.87 -2.26
C THR A 24 3.61 0.59 -3.21
N ILE A 25 3.50 -0.46 -4.03
CA ILE A 25 4.51 -0.79 -5.03
C ILE A 25 4.62 0.31 -6.09
N VAL A 26 3.49 0.82 -6.60
CA VAL A 26 3.47 1.92 -7.58
C VAL A 26 4.11 3.19 -7.01
N ILE A 27 3.78 3.56 -5.77
CA ILE A 27 4.38 4.72 -5.09
C ILE A 27 5.89 4.51 -4.93
N PHE A 28 6.34 3.30 -4.56
CA PHE A 28 7.76 2.98 -4.45
C PHE A 28 8.49 3.14 -5.79
N ILE A 29 7.94 2.60 -6.88
CA ILE A 29 8.51 2.76 -8.22
C ILE A 29 8.57 4.24 -8.62
N GLY A 30 7.49 4.99 -8.37
CA GLY A 30 7.43 6.43 -8.63
C GLY A 30 8.47 7.22 -7.81
N TRP A 31 8.67 6.85 -6.54
CA TRP A 31 9.66 7.43 -5.66
C TRP A 31 11.09 7.16 -6.14
N VAL A 32 11.41 5.92 -6.51
CA VAL A 32 12.72 5.55 -7.10
C VAL A 32 12.97 6.31 -8.40
N ARG A 33 11.96 6.39 -9.29
CA ARG A 33 12.05 7.18 -10.52
C ARG A 33 12.38 8.65 -10.23
N LEU A 34 11.78 9.21 -9.19
CA LEU A 34 11.99 10.59 -8.80
C LEU A 34 13.38 10.84 -8.19
N LEU A 35 13.93 9.87 -7.45
CA LEU A 35 15.30 9.90 -6.95
C LEU A 35 16.35 9.80 -8.06
N MET A 36 16.07 8.99 -9.09
CA MET A 36 16.93 8.80 -10.26
C MET A 36 16.82 9.92 -11.29
N ALA A 37 15.81 10.79 -11.19
CA ALA A 37 15.64 11.92 -12.09
C ALA A 37 16.87 12.85 -12.07
N ARG A 38 17.43 13.12 -13.26
CA ARG A 38 18.52 14.10 -13.49
C ARG A 38 18.17 14.94 -14.73
N PRO A 39 18.58 16.23 -14.81
CA PRO A 39 19.43 16.96 -13.86
C PRO A 39 18.70 17.72 -12.74
N LYS A 40 17.41 18.06 -12.92
CA LYS A 40 16.61 18.76 -11.90
C LYS A 40 15.76 17.80 -11.08
N LYS A 41 16.08 17.66 -9.79
CA LYS A 41 15.28 16.90 -8.83
C LYS A 41 14.17 17.78 -8.25
N ASN A 42 12.94 17.27 -8.22
CA ASN A 42 11.84 17.94 -7.52
C ASN A 42 11.82 17.49 -6.05
N VAL A 43 12.54 18.22 -5.20
CA VAL A 43 12.67 17.92 -3.77
C VAL A 43 11.33 17.89 -3.03
N PHE A 44 10.37 18.73 -3.43
CA PHE A 44 9.03 18.73 -2.84
C PHE A 44 8.29 17.42 -3.15
N ALA A 45 8.31 16.99 -4.41
CA ALA A 45 7.69 15.74 -4.81
C ALA A 45 8.39 14.52 -4.17
N ILE A 46 9.72 14.58 -3.95
CA ILE A 46 10.45 13.51 -3.25
C ILE A 46 9.98 13.45 -1.80
N GLY A 47 9.89 14.59 -1.11
CA GLY A 47 9.36 14.66 0.25
C GLY A 47 7.94 14.10 0.35
N PHE A 48 7.03 14.55 -0.52
CA PHE A 48 5.65 14.08 -0.55
C PHE A 48 5.53 12.58 -0.82
N ALA A 49 6.26 12.07 -1.81
CA ALA A 49 6.27 10.66 -2.14
C ALA A 49 6.88 9.82 -1.01
N THR A 50 7.90 10.33 -0.30
CA THR A 50 8.48 9.67 0.87
C THR A 50 7.45 9.54 2.01
N VAL A 51 6.74 10.63 2.34
CA VAL A 51 5.71 10.61 3.39
C VAL A 51 4.57 9.67 3.01
N SER A 52 4.10 9.74 1.77
CA SER A 52 3.06 8.85 1.26
C SER A 52 3.48 7.38 1.35
N LEU A 53 4.73 7.07 0.98
CA LEU A 53 5.27 5.73 1.05
C LEU A 53 5.34 5.22 2.49
N LEU A 54 5.72 6.06 3.45
CA LEU A 54 5.76 5.69 4.87
C LEU A 54 4.35 5.40 5.41
N VAL A 55 3.36 6.24 5.09
CA VAL A 55 1.97 6.03 5.52
C VAL A 55 1.40 4.74 4.93
N PHE A 56 1.60 4.49 3.64
CA PHE A 56 1.15 3.27 2.99
C PHE A 56 1.88 2.04 3.54
N ALA A 57 3.20 2.09 3.72
CA ALA A 57 3.96 1.00 4.32
C ALA A 57 3.46 0.67 5.74
N PHE A 58 3.15 1.69 6.54
CA PHE A 58 2.58 1.51 7.88
C PHE A 58 1.18 0.88 7.85
N ALA A 59 0.31 1.34 6.94
CA ALA A 59 -1.01 0.74 6.77
C ALA A 59 -0.91 -0.75 6.37
N ASN A 60 -0.01 -1.10 5.46
CA ASN A 60 0.28 -2.49 5.08
C ASN A 60 0.82 -3.30 6.26
N TYR A 61 1.70 -2.72 7.08
CA TYR A 61 2.20 -3.37 8.29
C TYR A 61 1.04 -3.71 9.24
N VAL A 62 0.14 -2.76 9.51
CA VAL A 62 -1.03 -3.01 10.38
C VAL A 62 -1.93 -4.09 9.78
N MET A 63 -2.22 -4.01 8.48
CA MET A 63 -3.03 -5.01 7.79
C MET A 63 -2.42 -6.42 7.88
N ILE A 64 -1.16 -6.58 7.50
CA ILE A 64 -0.51 -7.89 7.46
C ILE A 64 -0.37 -8.47 8.87
N PHE A 65 0.15 -7.70 9.82
CA PHE A 65 0.52 -8.24 11.13
C PHE A 65 -0.61 -8.26 12.16
N LYS A 66 -1.59 -7.35 12.05
CA LYS A 66 -2.70 -7.29 13.02
C LYS A 66 -4.02 -7.84 12.48
N VAL A 67 -4.22 -7.87 11.16
CA VAL A 67 -5.47 -8.37 10.57
C VAL A 67 -5.30 -9.76 9.99
N TRP A 68 -4.30 -9.98 9.14
CA TRP A 68 -4.11 -11.28 8.48
C TRP A 68 -3.47 -12.34 9.38
N LEU A 69 -2.44 -11.96 10.14
CA LEU A 69 -1.65 -12.88 10.98
C LEU A 69 -2.27 -13.19 12.35
N GLN A 70 -3.41 -12.56 12.69
CA GLN A 70 -4.14 -12.75 13.95
C GLN A 70 -5.22 -13.83 13.81
#